data_AF-A0A971RGT4-F1
#
_entry.id   AF-A0A971RGT4-F1
#
_cell.length_a   1.000
_cell.length_b   1.000
_cell.length_c   1.000
_cell.angle_alpha   90.00
_cell.angle_beta   90.00
_cell.angle_gamma   90.00
#
_symmetry.space_group_name_H-M   'P 1'
#
loop_
_entity.id
_entity.type
_entity.pdbx_description
1 polymer ?
#
loop_
_entity_poly.entity_id
_entity_poly.type
_entity_poly.pdbx_seq_one_letter_code
_entity_poly.pdbx_strand_id
1 'polypeptide(L)' 'AGRGSQLPFEEVVADLARRDQIDSSRQYAPLSQAQDAVYLDTTHLSIEEVVAAILELVTQSSVDGSHA' A
#
# COMPACT_ATOMS: atom_id res chain seq x y z
N ALA A 1 9.00 -2.15 -25.78
CA ALA A 1 8.94 -3.60 -25.50
C ALA A 1 9.14 -3.78 -24.01
N GLY A 2 8.22 -4.45 -23.33
CA GLY A 2 8.25 -4.55 -21.86
C GLY A 2 6.92 -5.07 -21.33
N ARG A 3 6.46 -6.21 -21.84
CA ARG A 3 5.37 -6.97 -21.22
C ARG A 3 5.96 -8.30 -20.77
N GLY A 4 5.62 -8.67 -19.54
CA GLY A 4 6.33 -9.60 -18.67
C GLY A 4 6.92 -10.82 -19.36
N SER A 5 8.14 -11.15 -18.95
CA SER A 5 8.65 -12.51 -19.01
C SER A 5 7.62 -13.45 -18.36
N GLN A 6 7.41 -14.63 -18.97
CA GLN A 6 6.65 -15.70 -18.33
C GLN A 6 7.47 -16.22 -17.14
N LEU A 7 7.27 -15.62 -15.97
CA LEU A 7 7.88 -16.06 -14.73
C LEU A 7 6.93 -17.05 -14.02
N PRO A 8 7.45 -18.14 -13.43
CA PRO A 8 6.67 -19.00 -12.55
C PRO A 8 6.06 -18.21 -11.40
N PHE A 9 4.85 -18.58 -10.99
CA PHE A 9 4.16 -17.96 -9.85
C PHE A 9 5.02 -17.94 -8.58
N GLU A 10 5.68 -19.06 -8.28
CA GLU A 10 6.55 -19.18 -7.10
C GLU A 10 7.74 -18.22 -7.13
N GLU A 11 8.29 -17.95 -8.32
CA GLU A 11 9.38 -17.00 -8.49
C GLU A 11 8.93 -15.57 -8.20
N VAL A 12 7.73 -15.20 -8.67
CA VAL A 12 7.13 -13.89 -8.38
C VAL A 12 6.87 -13.72 -6.88
N VAL A 13 6.32 -14.75 -6.22
CA VAL A 13 6.09 -14.71 -4.76
C VAL A 13 7.40 -14.56 -3.99
N ALA A 14 8.43 -15.32 -4.36
CA ALA A 14 9.73 -15.24 -3.72
C ALA A 14 10.39 -13.86 -3.90
N ASP A 15 10.28 -13.27 -5.09
CA ASP A 15 10.83 -11.95 -5.35
C ASP A 15 10.11 -10.84 -4.58
N LEU A 16 8.77 -10.92 -4.49
CA LEU A 16 7.97 -10.00 -3.68
C LEU A 16 8.37 -10.08 -2.19
N ALA A 17 8.42 -11.29 -1.63
CA ALA A 17 8.80 -11.49 -0.22
C ALA A 17 10.21 -10.96 0.07
N ARG A 18 11.16 -11.20 -0.85
CA ARG A 18 12.54 -10.69 -0.75
C ARG A 18 12.55 -9.15 -0.77
N ARG A 19 11.77 -8.52 -1.64
CA ARG A 19 11.68 -7.05 -1.71
C ARG A 19 11.09 -6.47 -0.42
N ASP A 20 10.01 -7.04 0.07
CA ASP A 20 9.36 -6.59 1.30
C ASP A 20 10.30 -6.69 2.52
N GLN A 21 11.09 -7.77 2.60
CA GLN A 21 12.12 -7.92 3.63
C GLN A 21 13.21 -6.85 3.51
N ILE A 22 13.70 -6.59 2.30
CA ILE A 22 14.73 -5.56 2.09
C ILE A 22 14.17 -4.18 2.47
N ASP A 23 12.96 -3.86 2.03
CA ASP A 23 12.35 -2.54 2.23
C ASP A 23 12.04 -2.27 3.70
N SER A 24 11.57 -3.26 4.44
CA SER A 24 11.30 -3.15 5.88
C SER A 24 12.57 -3.10 6.75
N SER A 25 13.71 -3.63 6.26
CA SER A 25 14.96 -3.71 7.03
C SER A 25 16.00 -2.62 6.69
N ARG A 26 15.69 -1.68 5.78
CA ARG A 26 16.63 -0.62 5.40
C ARG A 26 17.00 0.25 6.60
N GLN A 27 18.29 0.57 6.74
CA GLN A 27 18.79 1.46 7.79
C GLN A 27 18.21 2.89 7.68
N TYR A 28 17.96 3.35 6.45
CA TYR A 28 17.41 4.68 6.17
C TYR A 28 16.07 4.53 5.45
N ALA A 29 15.06 5.28 5.92
CA ALA A 29 13.69 5.26 5.41
C ALA A 29 13.13 3.82 5.24
N PRO A 30 13.07 3.01 6.33
CA PRO A 30 12.48 1.68 6.26
C PRO A 30 10.99 1.78 5.90
N LEU A 31 10.47 0.74 5.24
CA LEU A 31 9.04 0.57 5.05
C LEU A 31 8.38 0.25 6.41
N SER A 32 7.79 1.27 7.03
CA SER A 32 7.06 1.18 8.29
C SER A 32 5.85 2.10 8.27
N GLN A 33 4.76 1.71 8.93
CA GLN A 33 3.57 2.54 9.08
C GLN A 33 3.88 3.78 9.95
N ALA A 34 3.43 4.96 9.53
CA ALA A 34 3.51 6.18 10.35
C ALA A 34 2.52 6.12 11.52
N GLN A 35 2.75 6.92 12.57
CA GLN A 35 1.92 6.88 13.78
C GLN A 35 0.46 7.30 13.54
N ASP A 36 0.25 8.18 12.57
CA ASP A 36 -1.04 8.73 12.15
C ASP A 36 -1.60 8.04 10.90
N ALA A 37 -0.88 7.06 10.33
CA ALA A 37 -1.33 6.38 9.12
C ALA A 37 -2.47 5.40 9.41
N VAL A 38 -3.54 5.50 8.63
CA VAL A 38 -4.64 4.53 8.65
C VAL A 38 -4.26 3.31 7.82
N TYR A 39 -4.42 2.11 8.39
CA TYR A 39 -4.20 0.86 7.66
C TYR A 39 -5.43 0.50 6.82
N LEU A 40 -5.23 0.29 5.52
CA LEU A 40 -6.27 -0.14 4.57
C LEU A 40 -5.80 -1.41 3.85
N ASP A 41 -6.41 -2.55 4.18
CA ASP A 41 -6.19 -3.81 3.47
C ASP A 41 -7.09 -3.88 2.23
N THR A 42 -6.47 -4.09 1.07
CA THR A 42 -7.15 -4.12 -0.23
C THR A 42 -7.18 -5.53 -0.83
N THR A 43 -6.80 -6.58 -0.09
CA THR A 43 -6.64 -7.95 -0.59
C THR A 43 -7.89 -8.48 -1.31
N HIS A 44 -9.08 -8.02 -0.90
CA HIS A 44 -10.37 -8.47 -1.45
C HIS A 44 -11.20 -7.34 -2.05
N LEU A 45 -10.61 -6.17 -2.27
CA LEU A 45 -11.33 -5.01 -2.81
C LEU A 45 -11.10 -4.86 -4.31
N SER A 46 -12.13 -4.43 -5.02
CA SER A 46 -11.98 -3.93 -6.39
C SER A 46 -11.24 -2.60 -6.40
N ILE A 47 -10.77 -2.18 -7.57
CA ILE A 47 -10.09 -0.88 -7.72
C ILE A 47 -11.05 0.26 -7.32
N GLU A 48 -12.31 0.17 -7.71
CA GLU A 48 -13.35 1.15 -7.40
C GLU A 48 -13.61 1.23 -5.89
N GLU A 49 -13.65 0.08 -5.21
CA GLU A 49 -13.82 0.01 -3.76
C GLU A 49 -12.63 0.60 -2.99
N VAL A 50 -11.40 0.34 -3.46
CA VAL A 50 -10.19 0.96 -2.87
C VAL A 50 -10.24 2.48 -3.01
N VAL A 51 -10.60 2.99 -4.20
CA VAL A 51 -10.69 4.44 -4.43
C VAL A 51 -11.76 5.06 -3.54
N ALA A 52 -12.93 4.44 -3.44
CA ALA A 52 -14.00 4.92 -2.56
C ALA A 52 -13.56 4.95 -1.08
N ALA A 53 -12.89 3.89 -0.60
CA ALA A 53 -12.37 3.82 0.77
C ALA A 53 -11.35 4.94 1.05
N ILE A 54 -10.44 5.22 0.12
CA ILE A 54 -9.47 6.31 0.26
C ILE A 54 -10.18 7.68 0.34
N LEU A 55 -11.17 7.94 -0.52
CA LEU A 55 -11.93 9.19 -0.52
C LEU A 55 -12.70 9.40 0.79
N GLU A 56 -13.25 8.33 1.35
CA GLU A 56 -13.93 8.37 2.65
C GLU A 56 -12.97 8.74 3.78
N LEU A 57 -11.79 8.10 3.85
CA LEU A 57 -10.77 8.37 4.85
C LEU A 57 -10.29 9.84 4.82
N VAL A 58 -10.10 10.40 3.63
CA VAL A 58 -9.72 11.81 3.46
C VAL A 58 -10.84 12.75 3.92
N THR A 59 -12.09 12.42 3.60
CA THR A 59 -13.25 13.24 4.00
C THR A 59 -13.42 13.25 5.51
N GLN A 60 -13.30 12.10 6.17
CA GLN A 60 -13.37 12.01 7.64
C GLN A 60 -12.25 12.82 8.31
N SER A 61 -11.04 12.77 7.77
CA SER A 61 -9.88 13.50 8.29
C SER A 61 -9.97 15.03 8.10
N SER A 62 -10.77 15.52 7.15
CA SER A 62 -10.95 16.94 6.88
C SER A 62 -12.08 17.60 7.68
N VAL A 63 -12.94 16.81 8.36
CA VAL A 63 -13.97 17.35 9.28
C VAL A 63 -13.36 17.91 10.58
N ASP A 64 -12.15 17.48 10.96
CA ASP A 64 -11.44 17.99 12.15
C ASP A 64 -10.66 19.30 11.89
N GLY A 65 -10.70 19.83 10.66
CA GLY A 65 -9.93 21.00 10.21
C GLY A 65 -10.75 22.23 9.83
N SER A 66 -12.03 22.33 10.21
CA SER A 66 -12.82 23.55 9.97
C SER A 66 -12.40 24.68 10.92
N HIS A 67 -11.30 25.33 10.59
CA HIS A 67 -11.20 26.78 10.74
C HIS A 67 -12.24 27.44 9.82
N ALA A 68 -13.40 27.70 10.40
CA ALA A 68 -14.23 28.86 10.09
C ALA A 68 -14.35 29.68 11.37
#